data_AF-A0A5R2N4Y8-F1
#
_entry.id   AF-A0A5R2N4Y8-F1
#
_cell.length_a   1.000
_cell.length_b   1.000
_cell.length_c   1.000
_cell.angle_alpha   90.00
_cell.angle_beta   90.00
_cell.angle_gamma   90.00
#
_symmetry.space_group_name_H-M   'P 1'
#
loop_
_entity.id
_entity.type
_entity.pdbx_description
1 polymer ?
#
loop_
_entity_poly.entity_id
_entity_poly.type
_entity_poly.pdbx_seq_one_letter_code
_entity_poly.pdbx_strand_id
1 'polypeptide(L)'
;PGWDCHGLPIEWKIEEQYRAKGKNKDEVPVNEFRKECREFAAHWISVQGGEFQRLGVIGDFKNPYTTMAFHAESRIAGELLKFAMSGQLYRGSKPVMWSVVERTALAEAEIEYQDYESDTIW
;
A
#
# COMPACT_ATOMS: atom_id res chain seq x y z
N PRO A 1 7.28 -14.72 10.80
CA PRO A 1 6.54 -14.38 9.55
C PRO A 1 6.32 -12.86 9.51
N GLY A 2 6.06 -12.29 8.33
CA GLY A 2 5.89 -10.85 8.15
C GLY A 2 4.80 -10.54 7.14
N TRP A 3 4.09 -9.44 7.35
CA TRP A 3 3.06 -8.95 6.43
C TRP A 3 3.31 -7.51 6.03
N ASP A 4 3.11 -7.24 4.75
CA ASP A 4 2.93 -5.90 4.26
C ASP A 4 1.44 -5.52 4.35
N CYS A 5 1.18 -4.34 4.92
CA CYS A 5 -0.13 -3.91 5.40
C CYS A 5 -0.54 -2.53 4.88
N HIS A 6 0.26 -1.94 3.97
CA HIS A 6 -0.01 -0.63 3.38
C HIS A 6 0.00 -0.71 1.85
N GLY A 7 -0.28 0.41 1.20
CA GLY A 7 -0.13 0.57 -0.24
C GLY A 7 -1.42 0.44 -1.04
N LEU A 8 -1.30 0.76 -2.32
CA LEU A 8 -2.38 0.83 -3.30
C LEU A 8 -3.24 -0.44 -3.40
N PRO A 9 -2.70 -1.67 -3.30
CA PRO A 9 -3.53 -2.88 -3.41
C PRO A 9 -4.65 -2.96 -2.37
N ILE A 10 -4.37 -2.55 -1.12
CA ILE A 10 -5.38 -2.56 -0.05
C ILE A 10 -6.37 -1.41 -0.24
N GLU A 11 -5.86 -0.21 -0.53
CA GLU A 11 -6.69 0.96 -0.78
C GLU A 11 -7.71 0.71 -1.90
N TRP A 12 -7.25 0.09 -3.00
CA TRP A 12 -8.10 -0.26 -4.13
C TRP A 12 -9.18 -1.29 -3.76
N LYS A 13 -8.87 -2.28 -2.91
CA LYS A 13 -9.85 -3.26 -2.44
C LYS A 13 -10.93 -2.64 -1.55
N ILE A 14 -10.58 -1.68 -0.70
CA ILE A 14 -11.58 -0.93 0.08
C ILE A 14 -12.42 -0.04 -0.84
N GLU A 15 -11.80 0.64 -1.81
CA GLU A 15 -12.52 1.42 -2.80
C GLU A 15 -13.50 0.59 -3.63
N GLU A 16 -13.13 -0.61 -4.08
CA GLU A 16 -14.03 -1.53 -4.77
C GLU A 16 -15.26 -1.85 -3.91
N GLN A 17 -15.08 -2.05 -2.59
CA GLN A 17 -16.19 -2.29 -1.68
C GLN A 17 -17.10 -1.07 -1.53
N TYR A 18 -16.56 0.15 -1.55
CA TYR A 18 -17.37 1.35 -1.56
C TYR A 18 -18.15 1.51 -2.86
N ARG A 19 -17.48 1.32 -4.01
CA ARG A 19 -18.14 1.38 -5.33
C ARG A 19 -19.27 0.37 -5.44
N ALA A 20 -19.05 -0.85 -4.95
CA ALA A 20 -20.09 -1.89 -4.89
C ALA A 20 -21.28 -1.50 -3.99
N LYS A 21 -21.07 -0.66 -2.99
CA LYS A 21 -22.09 -0.09 -2.11
C LYS A 21 -22.64 1.26 -2.58
N GLY A 22 -22.23 1.74 -3.77
CA GLY A 22 -22.63 3.04 -4.31
C GLY A 22 -22.09 4.24 -3.54
N LYS A 23 -21.02 4.07 -2.75
CA LYS A 23 -20.35 5.14 -2.01
C LYS A 23 -19.10 5.62 -2.73
N ASN A 24 -18.83 6.92 -2.66
CA ASN A 24 -17.58 7.49 -3.17
C ASN A 24 -16.54 7.58 -2.04
N LYS A 25 -15.30 7.14 -2.30
CA LYS A 25 -14.17 7.28 -1.37
C LYS A 25 -13.91 8.74 -0.98
N ASP A 26 -14.09 9.67 -1.92
CA ASP A 26 -13.83 11.10 -1.70
C ASP A 26 -14.77 11.70 -0.65
N GLU A 27 -15.88 11.02 -0.32
CA GLU A 27 -16.85 11.41 0.72
C GLU A 27 -16.53 10.79 2.09
N VAL A 28 -15.59 9.84 2.14
CA VAL A 28 -15.20 9.15 3.38
C VAL A 28 -14.06 9.92 4.06
N PRO A 29 -14.19 10.23 5.36
CA PRO A 29 -13.09 10.83 6.11
C PRO A 29 -11.81 9.96 6.03
N VAL A 30 -10.66 10.59 5.77
CA VAL A 30 -9.38 9.89 5.59
C VAL A 30 -9.04 8.96 6.77
N ASN A 31 -9.35 9.36 8.00
CA ASN A 31 -9.11 8.55 9.19
C ASN A 31 -9.98 7.28 9.23
N GLU A 32 -11.21 7.36 8.74
CA GLU A 32 -12.12 6.23 8.63
C GLU A 32 -11.63 5.27 7.54
N PHE A 33 -11.30 5.79 6.36
CA PHE A 33 -10.72 5.01 5.27
C PHE A 33 -9.45 4.25 5.72
N ARG A 34 -8.51 4.93 6.39
CA ARG A 34 -7.27 4.29 6.90
C ARG A 34 -7.56 3.24 7.96
N LYS A 35 -8.60 3.43 8.78
CA LYS A 35 -9.03 2.43 9.75
C LYS A 35 -9.56 1.19 9.05
N GLU A 36 -10.40 1.34 8.04
CA GLU A 36 -10.90 0.22 7.23
C GLU A 36 -9.76 -0.54 6.53
N CYS A 37 -8.76 0.15 5.98
CA CYS A 37 -7.57 -0.50 5.42
C CYS A 37 -6.82 -1.34 6.47
N ARG A 38 -6.66 -0.84 7.70
CA ARG A 38 -6.02 -1.58 8.80
C ARG A 38 -6.84 -2.80 9.22
N GLU A 39 -8.16 -2.68 9.27
CA GLU A 39 -9.06 -3.80 9.58
C GLU A 39 -9.01 -4.88 8.49
N PHE A 40 -8.98 -4.47 7.23
CA PHE A 40 -8.81 -5.39 6.10
C PHE A 40 -7.46 -6.12 6.15
N ALA A 41 -6.37 -5.41 6.42
CA ALA A 41 -5.05 -6.03 6.61
C ALA A 41 -5.07 -7.03 7.77
N ALA A 42 -5.64 -6.66 8.92
CA ALA A 42 -5.74 -7.52 10.10
C ALA A 42 -6.54 -8.81 9.82
N HIS A 43 -7.63 -8.71 9.06
CA HIS A 43 -8.42 -9.87 8.63
C HIS A 43 -7.56 -10.85 7.81
N TRP A 44 -6.85 -10.34 6.79
CA TRP A 44 -6.03 -11.18 5.91
C TRP A 44 -4.79 -11.77 6.59
N ILE A 45 -4.18 -11.05 7.54
CA ILE A 45 -3.11 -11.61 8.39
C ILE A 45 -3.60 -12.88 9.10
N SER A 46 -4.82 -12.83 9.66
CA SER A 46 -5.40 -13.99 10.36
C SER A 46 -5.67 -15.14 9.40
N VAL A 47 -6.25 -14.88 8.24
CA VAL A 47 -6.58 -15.90 7.23
C VAL A 47 -5.30 -16.56 6.71
N GLN A 48 -4.38 -15.77 6.18
CA GLN A 48 -3.12 -16.26 5.62
C GLN A 48 -2.24 -16.92 6.68
N GLY A 49 -2.22 -16.37 7.90
CA GLY A 49 -1.50 -16.97 9.02
C GLY A 49 -2.01 -18.37 9.37
N GLY A 50 -3.33 -18.60 9.31
CA GLY A 50 -3.92 -19.92 9.47
C GLY A 50 -3.57 -20.87 8.32
N GLU A 51 -3.60 -20.38 7.09
CA GLU A 51 -3.25 -21.16 5.89
C GLU A 51 -1.78 -21.59 5.89
N PHE A 52 -0.85 -20.69 6.24
CA PHE A 52 0.58 -21.02 6.36
C PHE A 52 0.83 -22.07 7.44
N GLN A 53 0.20 -21.96 8.61
CA GLN A 53 0.29 -22.97 9.66
C GLN A 53 -0.27 -24.32 9.19
N ARG A 54 -1.38 -24.32 8.44
CA ARG A 54 -1.97 -25.52 7.85
C ARG A 54 -1.06 -26.19 6.82
N LEU A 55 -0.25 -25.42 6.09
CA LEU A 55 0.77 -25.91 5.18
C LEU A 55 2.04 -26.42 5.89
N GLY A 56 2.08 -26.38 7.24
CA GLY A 56 3.21 -26.85 8.03
C GLY A 56 4.35 -25.85 8.16
N VAL A 57 4.14 -24.58 7.80
CA VAL A 57 5.14 -23.53 8.01
C VAL A 57 5.29 -23.27 9.50
N ILE A 58 6.54 -23.33 9.99
CA ILE A 58 6.87 -23.09 11.40
C ILE A 58 7.39 -21.65 11.56
N GLY A 59 6.80 -20.91 12.48
CA GLY A 59 7.22 -19.55 12.82
C GLY A 59 6.39 -18.96 13.95
N ASP A 60 6.79 -17.78 14.43
CA ASP A 60 6.00 -17.06 15.44
C ASP A 60 4.81 -16.33 14.79
N PHE A 61 3.70 -17.04 14.64
CA PHE A 61 2.43 -16.48 14.16
C PHE A 61 1.66 -15.72 15.25
N LYS A 62 2.09 -15.80 16.52
CA LYS A 62 1.47 -15.06 17.63
C LYS A 62 2.01 -13.64 17.75
N ASN A 63 3.28 -13.44 17.40
CA ASN A 63 3.93 -12.14 17.35
C ASN A 63 4.58 -11.87 15.99
N PRO A 64 3.77 -11.75 14.91
CA PRO A 64 4.30 -11.50 13.58
C PRO A 64 4.76 -10.05 13.41
N TYR A 65 5.70 -9.83 12.49
CA TYR A 65 6.02 -8.49 12.03
C TYR A 65 4.92 -7.97 11.10
N THR A 66 4.42 -6.76 11.32
CA THR A 66 3.46 -6.10 10.43
C THR A 66 3.91 -4.68 10.14
N THR A 67 3.84 -4.24 8.87
CA THR A 67 4.26 -2.87 8.51
C THR A 67 3.33 -1.80 9.09
N MET A 68 2.11 -2.16 9.51
CA MET A 68 1.18 -1.27 10.21
C MET A 68 1.38 -1.18 11.73
N ALA A 69 2.29 -1.96 12.32
CA ALA A 69 2.62 -1.82 13.73
C ALA A 69 3.27 -0.46 13.99
N PHE A 70 2.83 0.25 15.03
CA PHE A 70 3.36 1.58 15.35
C PHE A 70 4.89 1.58 15.55
N HIS A 71 5.45 0.49 16.07
CA HIS A 71 6.89 0.33 16.14
C HIS A 71 7.54 0.35 14.74
N ALA A 72 7.01 -0.43 13.78
CA ALA A 72 7.51 -0.45 12.40
C ALA A 72 7.38 0.93 11.73
N GLU A 73 6.21 1.57 11.86
CA GLU A 73 5.98 2.92 11.32
C GLU A 73 6.94 3.95 11.92
N SER A 74 7.19 3.90 13.24
CA SER A 74 8.14 4.79 13.92
C SER A 74 9.57 4.57 13.44
N ARG A 75 9.96 3.33 13.14
CA ARG A 75 11.28 3.01 12.57
C ARG A 75 11.41 3.59 11.16
N ILE A 76 10.40 3.41 10.30
CA ILE A 76 10.39 3.96 8.93
C ILE A 76 10.51 5.49 8.97
N ALA A 77 9.70 6.15 9.81
CA ALA A 77 9.78 7.60 9.99
C ALA A 77 11.16 8.05 10.50
N GLY A 78 11.74 7.31 11.46
CA GLY A 78 13.08 7.57 11.97
C GLY A 78 14.18 7.47 10.91
N GLU A 79 14.14 6.45 10.04
CA GLU A 79 15.10 6.33 8.94
C GLU A 79 14.94 7.46 7.91
N LEU A 80 13.69 7.84 7.57
CA LEU A 80 13.43 8.99 6.70
C LEU A 80 14.01 10.29 7.26
N LEU A 81 13.89 10.51 8.58
CA LEU A 81 14.45 11.68 9.24
C LEU A 81 15.98 11.73 9.16
N LYS A 82 16.67 10.58 9.20
CA LYS A 82 18.14 10.55 9.00
C LYS A 82 18.52 11.04 7.61
N PHE A 83 17.80 10.61 6.56
CA PHE A 83 18.03 11.11 5.20
C PHE A 83 17.79 12.62 5.11
N ALA A 84 16.73 13.12 5.75
CA ALA A 84 16.46 14.55 5.83
C ALA A 84 17.59 15.33 6.54
N MET A 85 18.07 14.85 7.69
CA MET A 85 19.12 15.51 8.47
C MET A 85 20.48 15.50 7.77
N SER A 86 20.76 14.47 6.97
CA SER A 86 22.01 14.36 6.21
C SER A 86 22.02 15.15 4.89
N GLY A 87 20.91 15.82 4.52
CA GLY A 87 20.80 16.57 3.27
C GLY A 87 20.57 15.70 2.02
N GLN A 88 20.29 14.41 2.19
CA GLN A 88 20.00 13.47 1.09
C GLN A 88 18.55 13.56 0.60
N LEU A 89 17.63 14.12 1.40
CA LEU A 89 16.24 14.34 1.02
C LEU A 89 16.09 15.70 0.32
N TYR A 90 15.56 15.71 -0.90
CA TYR A 90 15.25 16.92 -1.64
C TYR A 90 13.86 16.84 -2.25
N ARG A 91 13.27 18.01 -2.51
CA ARG A 91 12.01 18.16 -3.26
C ARG A 91 12.30 18.91 -4.54
N GLY A 92 11.89 18.36 -5.67
CA GLY A 92 12.05 18.96 -6.99
C GLY A 92 10.91 18.60 -7.93
N SER A 93 11.05 19.00 -9.19
CA SER A 93 10.10 18.70 -10.25
C SER A 93 10.77 17.82 -11.29
N LYS A 94 10.14 16.68 -11.61
CA LYS A 94 10.56 15.73 -12.64
C LYS A 94 9.29 15.18 -13.29
N PRO A 95 9.25 14.94 -14.61
CA PRO A 95 8.22 14.08 -15.19
C PRO A 95 8.21 12.73 -14.47
N VAL A 96 7.04 12.30 -14.01
CA VAL A 96 6.85 11.03 -13.29
C VAL A 96 5.80 10.20 -14.01
N MET A 97 5.88 8.88 -13.84
CA MET A 97 4.79 8.00 -14.23
C MET A 97 3.59 8.29 -13.32
N TRP A 98 2.43 8.53 -13.92
CA TRP A 98 1.23 8.96 -13.19
C TRP A 98 0.07 8.01 -13.47
N SER A 99 -0.45 7.37 -12.42
CA SER A 99 -1.68 6.58 -12.49
C SER A 99 -2.89 7.50 -12.48
N VAL A 100 -3.59 7.61 -13.62
CA VAL A 100 -4.83 8.42 -13.72
C VAL A 100 -5.95 7.82 -12.86
N VAL A 101 -5.97 6.50 -12.71
CA VAL A 101 -6.98 5.77 -11.94
C VAL A 101 -6.80 6.00 -10.43
N GLU A 102 -5.56 5.89 -9.95
CA GLU A 102 -5.26 6.00 -8.51
C GLU A 102 -4.89 7.44 -8.09
N ARG A 103 -4.73 8.34 -9.07
CA ARG A 103 -4.36 9.74 -8.90
C ARG A 103 -3.07 9.92 -8.07
N THR A 104 -2.07 9.09 -8.36
CA THR A 104 -0.77 9.12 -7.68
C THR A 104 0.37 8.90 -8.66
N ALA A 105 1.56 9.37 -8.26
CA ALA A 105 2.80 9.02 -8.94
C ALA A 105 3.17 7.56 -8.62
N LEU A 106 3.73 6.86 -9.61
CA LEU A 106 4.23 5.49 -9.50
C LEU A 106 5.76 5.48 -9.67
N ALA A 107 6.42 4.58 -8.95
CA ALA A 107 7.82 4.25 -9.19
C ALA A 107 7.96 3.42 -10.46
N GLU A 108 9.13 3.47 -11.11
CA GLU A 108 9.39 2.69 -12.33
C GLU A 108 9.23 1.17 -12.09
N ALA A 109 9.58 0.70 -10.89
CA ALA A 109 9.39 -0.70 -10.49
C ALA A 109 7.91 -1.12 -10.33
N GLU A 110 6.97 -0.17 -10.34
CA GLU A 110 5.53 -0.41 -10.24
C GLU A 110 4.85 -0.39 -11.62
N ILE A 111 5.62 -0.21 -12.70
CA ILE A 111 5.09 -0.15 -14.07
C ILE A 111 5.26 -1.50 -14.78
N GLU A 112 4.15 -2.00 -15.31
CA GLU A 112 4.13 -3.15 -16.21
C GLU A 112 3.81 -2.69 -17.63
N TYR A 113 4.53 -3.23 -18.62
CA TYR A 113 4.37 -2.86 -20.02
C TYR A 113 3.52 -3.89 -20.76
N GLN A 114 2.62 -3.39 -21.61
CA GLN A 114 1.78 -4.19 -22.49
C GLN A 114 1.74 -3.52 -23.87
N ASP A 115 1.57 -4.33 -24.92
CA ASP A 115 1.43 -3.80 -26.29
C ASP A 115 0.15 -2.96 -26.39
N TYR A 116 0.27 -1.77 -26.98
CA TYR A 116 -0.83 -0.83 -27.17
C TYR A 116 -0.73 -0.20 -28.56
N GLU A 117 -1.83 -0.24 -29.32
CA GLU A 117 -1.92 0.44 -30.61
C GLU A 117 -2.33 1.91 -30.39
N SER A 118 -1.45 2.83 -30.78
CA SER A 118 -1.68 4.28 -30.63
C SER A 118 -1.81 4.96 -31.99
N ASP A 119 -2.81 5.84 -32.12
CA ASP A 119 -2.97 6.69 -33.30
C ASP A 119 -1.73 7.58 -33.51
N THR A 120 -1.11 7.49 -34.69
CA THR A 120 0.05 8.30 -35.06
C THR A 120 -0.33 9.23 -36.21
N ILE A 121 -0.12 10.54 -36.03
CA ILE A 121 -0.35 11.58 -37.06
C ILE A 121 0.99 12.13 -37.57
N TRP A 122 1.04 12.52 -38.85
CA TRP A 122 2.21 13.09 -39.53
C TRP A 122 2.08 14.58 -39.76
#